data_AF-A0A917P611-F1
#
_entry.id   AF-A0A917P611-F1
#
_cell.length_a   1.000
_cell.length_b   1.000
_cell.length_c   1.000
_cell.angle_alpha   90.00
_cell.angle_beta   90.00
_cell.angle_gamma   90.00
#
_symmetry.space_group_name_H-M   'P 1'
#
loop_
_entity.id
_entity.type
_entity.pdbx_description
1 polymer ?
#
loop_
_entity_poly.entity_id
_entity_poly.type
_entity_poly.pdbx_seq_one_letter_code
_entity_poly.pdbx_strand_id
1 'polypeptide(L)' 'MSRDQAAILHTLLGDPGLDEEGAGRLREVLLATGASREVEHMIHTRRAQALTILEQSPVPPAAAAALRRIARAATARTT' A
#
# COMPACT_ATOMS: atom_id res chain seq x y z
N MET A 1 13.19 -5.78 -11.93
CA MET A 1 14.06 -5.86 -10.74
C MET A 1 15.36 -6.52 -11.16
N SER A 2 16.51 -5.92 -10.82
CA SER A 2 17.83 -6.50 -11.12
C SER A 2 18.22 -7.58 -10.09
N ARG A 3 19.24 -8.39 -10.40
CA ARG A 3 19.77 -9.38 -9.44
C ARG A 3 20.33 -8.71 -8.19
N ASP A 4 21.02 -7.58 -8.33
CA ASP A 4 21.59 -6.84 -7.21
C ASP A 4 20.50 -6.28 -6.29
N GLN A 5 19.40 -5.76 -6.86
CA GLN A 5 18.24 -5.31 -6.11
C GLN A 5 17.58 -6.46 -5.32
N ALA A 6 17.46 -7.64 -5.95
CA ALA A 6 16.92 -8.82 -5.29
C ALA A 6 17.82 -9.32 -4.14
N ALA A 7 19.14 -9.28 -4.32
CA ALA A 7 20.11 -9.64 -3.28
C ALA A 7 20.01 -8.69 -2.08
N ILE A 8 19.93 -7.38 -2.31
CA ILE A 8 19.76 -6.37 -1.25
C ILE A 8 18.49 -6.65 -0.44
N LEU A 9 17.36 -6.93 -1.11
CA LEU A 9 16.11 -7.28 -0.43
C LEU A 9 16.26 -8.55 0.39
N HIS A 10 16.87 -9.60 -0.17
CA HIS A 10 17.03 -10.88 0.52
C HIS A 10 17.92 -10.78 1.77
N THR A 11 18.95 -9.91 1.73
CA THR A 11 19.89 -9.73 2.84
C THR A 11 19.33 -8.82 3.93
N LEU A 12 18.68 -7.70 3.56
CA LEU A 12 18.33 -6.65 4.53
C LEU A 12 16.88 -6.76 5.04
N LEU A 13 15.97 -7.38 4.28
CA LEU A 13 14.57 -7.44 4.67
C LEU A 13 14.38 -8.40 5.84
N GLY A 14 13.97 -7.86 7.00
CA GLY A 14 13.73 -8.63 8.20
C GLY A 14 14.99 -8.95 9.02
N ASP A 15 16.14 -8.37 8.65
CA ASP A 15 17.37 -8.46 9.44
C ASP A 15 17.20 -7.73 10.79
N PRO A 16 17.34 -8.40 11.94
CA PRO A 16 17.32 -7.75 13.25
C PRO A 16 18.44 -6.73 13.46
N GLY A 17 19.53 -6.82 12.68
CA GLY A 17 20.66 -5.90 12.70
C GLY A 17 20.53 -4.72 11.72
N LEU A 18 19.36 -4.53 11.10
CA LEU A 18 19.14 -3.46 10.12
C LEU A 18 19.35 -2.07 10.72
N ASP A 19 20.41 -1.40 10.29
CA ASP A 19 20.71 -0.01 10.65
C ASP A 19 20.10 0.99 9.65
N GLU A 20 20.32 2.29 9.88
CA GLU A 20 19.72 3.34 9.05
C GLU A 20 20.29 3.36 7.63
N GLU A 21 21.57 3.03 7.45
CA GLU A 21 22.18 2.95 6.12
C GLU A 21 21.56 1.79 5.31
N GLY A 22 21.45 0.62 5.92
CA GLY A 22 20.77 -0.54 5.35
C GLY A 22 19.29 -0.24 5.05
N ALA A 23 18.58 0.44 5.95
CA ALA A 23 17.20 0.86 5.73
C ALA A 23 17.09 1.86 4.57
N GLY A 24 18.05 2.79 4.44
CA GLY A 24 18.15 3.70 3.30
C GLY A 24 18.27 2.97 1.97
N ARG A 25 19.21 2.03 1.87
CA ARG A 25 19.42 1.20 0.67
C ARG A 25 18.19 0.35 0.33
N LEU A 26 17.53 -0.20 1.35
CA LEU A 26 16.29 -0.95 1.18
C LEU A 26 15.17 -0.06 0.59
N ARG A 27 15.00 1.16 1.12
CA ARG A 27 14.03 2.14 0.60
C ARG A 27 14.34 2.53 -0.84
N GLU A 28 15.60 2.75 -1.19
CA GLU A 28 16.01 3.05 -2.57
C GLU A 28 15.62 1.93 -3.55
N VAL A 29 15.86 0.68 -3.18
CA VAL A 29 15.46 -0.48 -3.99
C VAL A 29 13.94 -0.54 -4.16
N LEU A 30 13.17 -0.33 -3.09
CA LEU A 30 11.70 -0.30 -3.14
C LEU A 30 11.18 0.82 -4.05
N LEU A 31 11.80 2.00 -4.02
CA LEU A 31 11.44 3.12 -4.90
C LEU A 31 11.82 2.85 -6.36
N ALA A 32 13.04 2.35 -6.61
CA ALA A 32 13.54 2.06 -7.95
C ALA A 32 12.74 0.95 -8.65
N THR A 33 12.25 -0.03 -7.89
CA THR A 33 11.38 -1.10 -8.40
C THR A 33 9.93 -0.62 -8.63
N GLY A 34 9.56 0.56 -8.14
CA GLY A 34 8.20 1.08 -8.23
C GLY A 34 7.23 0.43 -7.26
N ALA A 35 7.72 -0.30 -6.25
CA ALA A 35 6.88 -1.02 -5.29
C ALA A 35 5.85 -0.09 -4.62
N SER A 36 6.26 1.12 -4.23
CA SER A 36 5.34 2.10 -3.65
C SER A 36 4.23 2.51 -4.62
N ARG A 37 4.53 2.71 -5.92
CA ARG A 37 3.50 3.05 -6.92
C ARG A 37 2.52 1.90 -7.12
N GLU A 38 3.01 0.68 -7.16
CA GLU A 38 2.18 -0.52 -7.32
C GLU A 38 1.25 -0.70 -6.11
N VAL A 39 1.75 -0.50 -4.89
CA VAL A 39 0.94 -0.55 -3.67
C VAL A 39 -0.15 0.54 -3.69
N GLU A 40 0.17 1.77 -4.09
CA GLU A 40 -0.84 2.84 -4.20
C GLU A 40 -1.89 2.50 -5.27
N HIS A 41 -1.47 1.98 -6.43
CA HIS A 41 -2.40 1.51 -7.45
C HIS A 41 -3.33 0.42 -6.90
N MET A 42 -2.77 -0.55 -6.19
CA MET A 42 -3.49 -1.63 -5.51
C MET A 42 -4.52 -1.12 -4.49
N ILE A 43 -4.17 -0.09 -3.70
CA ILE A 43 -5.06 0.55 -2.74
C ILE A 43 -6.21 1.25 -3.45
N HIS A 44 -5.90 2.05 -4.48
CA HIS A 44 -6.92 2.76 -5.28
C HIS A 44 -7.90 1.81 -5.94
N THR A 45 -7.40 0.76 -6.60
CA THR A 45 -8.23 -0.24 -7.29
C THR A 45 -9.17 -0.94 -6.31
N ARG A 46 -8.67 -1.43 -5.17
CA ARG A 46 -9.50 -2.10 -4.16
C ARG A 46 -10.54 -1.18 -3.53
N ARG A 47 -10.16 0.08 -3.26
CA ARG A 47 -11.11 1.09 -2.77
C ARG A 47 -12.23 1.34 -3.77
N ALA A 48 -11.90 1.52 -5.04
CA ALA A 48 -12.89 1.74 -6.09
C ALA A 48 -13.86 0.55 -6.19
N GLN A 49 -13.33 -0.67 -6.22
CA GLN A 49 -14.15 -1.90 -6.21
C GLN A 49 -15.09 -1.95 -5.01
N ALA A 50 -14.59 -1.67 -3.80
CA ALA A 50 -15.41 -1.67 -2.59
C ALA A 50 -16.54 -0.63 -2.64
N LEU A 51 -16.28 0.56 -3.19
CA LEU A 51 -17.29 1.60 -3.34
C LEU A 51 -18.36 1.24 -4.38
N THR A 52 -17.97 0.64 -5.51
CA THR A 52 -18.91 0.14 -6.52
C THR A 52 -19.82 -0.94 -5.96
N ILE A 53 -19.26 -1.89 -5.19
CA ILE A 53 -20.06 -2.93 -4.51
C ILE A 53 -21.03 -2.30 -3.52
N LEU A 54 -20.56 -1.32 -2.73
CA LEU A 54 -21.38 -0.65 -1.73
C LEU A 54 -22.56 0.10 -2.34
N GLU A 55 -22.41 0.67 -3.54
CA GLU A 55 -23.49 1.35 -4.27
C GLU A 55 -24.61 0.40 -4.71
N GLN A 56 -24.27 -0.86 -4.98
CA GLN A 56 -25.22 -1.88 -5.42
C GLN A 56 -25.77 -2.74 -4.26
N SER A 57 -25.23 -2.56 -3.06
CA SER A 57 -25.56 -3.39 -1.90
C SER A 57 -26.85 -2.89 -1.21
N PRO A 58 -27.69 -3.79 -0.67
CA PRO A 58 -28.91 -3.42 0.05
C PRO A 58 -28.60 -2.95 1.49
N VAL A 59 -27.71 -1.98 1.63
CA VAL A 59 -27.29 -1.41 2.92
C VAL A 59 -28.06 -0.11 3.19
N PRO A 60 -28.51 0.14 4.43
CA PRO A 60 -29.18 1.40 4.76
C PRO A 60 -28.31 2.62 4.41
N PRO A 61 -28.90 3.75 3.96
CA PRO A 61 -28.13 4.91 3.49
C PRO A 61 -27.12 5.46 4.52
N ALA A 62 -27.50 5.47 5.80
CA ALA A 62 -26.62 5.92 6.88
C ALA A 62 -25.40 4.99 7.07
N ALA A 63 -25.60 3.67 6.96
CA ALA A 63 -24.52 2.69 7.02
C ALA A 63 -23.59 2.83 5.81
N ALA A 64 -24.15 3.00 4.60
CA ALA A 64 -23.36 3.24 3.40
C ALA A 64 -22.51 4.52 3.51
N ALA A 65 -23.06 5.61 4.06
CA ALA A 65 -22.29 6.83 4.32
C ALA A 65 -21.12 6.61 5.29
N ALA A 66 -21.35 5.86 6.38
CA ALA A 66 -20.30 5.51 7.34
C ALA A 66 -19.18 4.66 6.70
N LEU A 67 -19.56 3.64 5.92
CA LEU A 67 -18.60 2.78 5.21
C LEU A 67 -17.76 3.55 4.19
N ARG A 68 -18.35 4.50 3.45
CA ARG A 68 -17.60 5.41 2.55
C ARG A 68 -16.55 6.22 3.31
N ARG A 69 -16.90 6.74 4.49
CA ARG A 69 -15.96 7.50 5.34
C ARG A 69 -14.82 6.62 5.85
N ILE A 70 -15.12 5.39 6.28
CA ILE A 70 -14.10 4.41 6.71
C ILE A 70 -13.17 4.08 5.55
N ALA A 71 -13.71 3.77 4.37
CA ALA A 71 -12.90 3.48 3.18
C ALA A 71 -11.98 4.64 2.82
N ARG A 72 -12.45 5.89 2.89
CA ARG A 72 -11.61 7.09 2.69
C ARG A 72 -10.53 7.19 3.76
N ALA A 73 -10.88 7.05 5.04
CA ALA A 73 -9.92 7.20 6.14
C ALA A 73 -8.82 6.11 6.10
N ALA A 74 -9.17 4.88 5.74
CA ALA A 74 -8.23 3.76 5.69
C ALA A 74 -7.27 3.80 4.50
N THR A 75 -7.57 4.58 3.46
CA THR A 75 -6.82 4.57 2.19
C THR A 75 -6.29 5.93 1.78
N ALA A 76 -6.65 7.00 2.49
CA ALA A 76 -6.08 8.31 2.25
C ALA A 76 -4.67 8.36 2.84
N ARG A 77 -3.68 8.65 2.01
CA ARG A 77 -2.34 8.97 2.49
C ARG A 77 -2.38 10.31 3.24
N THR A 78 -2.02 10.28 4.51
CA THR A 78 -1.75 11.49 5.29
C THR A 78 -0.36 12.00 4.89
N THR A 79 -0.31 13.19 4.32
CA THR A 79 0.93 13.94 4.07
C THR A 79 1.47 14.52 5.36
#